data_AF-X1CMM0-F1
#
_entry.id   AF-X1CMM0-F1
#
_cell.length_a   1.000
_cell.length_b   1.000
_cell.length_c   1.000
_cell.angle_alpha   90.00
_cell.angle_beta   90.00
_cell.angle_gamma   90.00
#
_symmetry.space_group_name_H-M   'P 1'
#
loop_
_entity.id
_entity.type
_entity.pdbx_description
1 polymer ?
#
loop_
_entity_poly.entity_id
_entity_poly.type
_entity_poly.pdbx_seq_one_letter_code
_entity_poly.pdbx_strand_id
1 'polypeptide(L)' 'MAHLIESPFCVKCGGLAGVVHHVIPVEENVALAYEPANLQSLCKACHNRAHKRGR' A
#
# COMPACT_ATOMS: atom_id res chain seq x y z
N MET A 1 -2.94 -10.63 8.13
CA MET A 1 -1.96 -9.54 7.97
C MET A 1 -0.57 -10.11 7.66
N ALA A 2 -0.43 -10.94 6.61
CA ALA A 2 0.87 -11.58 6.29
C ALA A 2 1.85 -10.63 5.58
N HIS A 3 1.33 -9.79 4.68
CA HIS A 3 2.14 -8.90 3.84
C HIS A 3 3.00 -7.89 4.62
N LEU A 4 2.52 -7.36 5.75
CA LEU A 4 3.29 -6.42 6.59
C LEU A 4 4.38 -7.10 7.43
N ILE A 5 4.32 -8.43 7.61
CA ILE A 5 5.37 -9.20 8.27
C ILE A 5 6.53 -9.43 7.29
N GLU A 6 6.21 -9.76 6.04
CA GLU A 6 7.21 -9.98 4.97
C GLU A 6 7.80 -8.68 4.42
N SER A 7 7.01 -7.60 4.42
CA SER A 7 7.43 -6.26 3.99
C SER A 7 7.11 -5.23 5.08
N PRO A 8 7.93 -5.19 6.16
CA PRO A 8 7.67 -4.33 7.32
C PRO A 8 8.07 -2.86 7.11
N PHE A 9 8.69 -2.53 5.98
CA PHE A 9 9.18 -1.20 5.68
C PHE A 9 8.39 -0.54 4.54
N CYS A 10 8.23 0.78 4.66
CA CYS A 10 7.60 1.64 3.69
C CYS A 10 8.46 1.71 2.43
N VAL A 11 7.92 1.27 1.30
CA VAL A 11 8.66 1.26 0.02
C VAL A 11 9.02 2.66 -0.48
N LYS A 12 8.38 3.71 0.05
CA LYS A 12 8.63 5.11 -0.35
C LYS A 12 9.70 5.82 0.47
N CYS A 13 9.85 5.49 1.75
CA CYS A 13 10.71 6.26 2.66
C CYS A 13 11.54 5.41 3.63
N GLY A 14 11.42 4.08 3.59
CA GLY A 14 12.19 3.16 4.45
C GLY A 14 11.73 3.08 5.92
N GLY A 15 10.81 3.93 6.37
CA GLY A 15 10.24 3.86 7.73
C GLY A 15 9.33 2.65 7.92
N LEU A 16 8.85 2.38 9.14
CA LEU A 16 7.95 1.25 9.39
C LEU A 16 6.63 1.40 8.61
N ALA A 17 6.23 0.34 7.91
CA ALA A 17 4.94 0.25 7.27
C ALA A 17 3.85 -0.10 8.30
N GLY A 18 2.66 0.43 8.10
CA GLY A 18 1.50 0.14 8.95
C GLY A 18 0.21 -0.06 8.16
N VAL A 19 0.25 0.13 6.84
CA VAL A 19 -0.88 -0.02 5.93
C VAL A 19 -0.39 -0.60 4.60
N VAL A 20 -1.28 -1.34 3.93
CA VAL A 20 -1.06 -1.82 2.57
C VAL A 20 -1.83 -0.90 1.62
N HIS A 21 -1.17 -0.46 0.56
CA HIS A 21 -1.72 0.41 -0.47
C HIS A 21 -1.86 -0.33 -1.79
N HIS A 22 -3.02 -0.25 -2.42
CA HIS A 22 -3.22 -0.72 -3.79
C HIS A 22 -2.65 0.29 -4.78
N VAL A 23 -1.79 -0.14 -5.70
CA VAL A 23 -1.26 0.70 -6.78
C VAL A 23 -2.35 1.05 -7.78
N ILE A 24 -3.13 0.03 -8.18
CA ILE A 24 -4.37 0.14 -8.95
C ILE A 24 -5.53 -0.06 -7.97
N PRO A 25 -6.43 0.93 -7.82
CA PRO A 25 -7.57 0.82 -6.92
C PRO A 25 -8.44 -0.41 -7.20
N VAL A 26 -9.01 -0.99 -6.15
CA VAL A 26 -9.88 -2.17 -6.27
C VAL A 26 -11.12 -1.87 -7.12
N GLU A 27 -11.61 -0.63 -7.07
CA GLU A 27 -12.74 -0.16 -7.89
C GLU A 27 -12.43 -0.14 -9.39
N GLU A 28 -11.16 0.00 -9.76
CA GLU A 28 -10.71 0.04 -11.16
C GLU A 28 -10.48 -1.37 -11.70
N ASN A 29 -9.91 -2.27 -10.87
CA ASN A 29 -9.71 -3.67 -11.24
C ASN A 29 -9.69 -4.61 -10.02
N VAL A 30 -10.84 -5.22 -9.73
CA VAL A 30 -11.02 -6.15 -8.60
C VAL A 30 -10.12 -7.38 -8.69
N ALA A 31 -9.75 -7.82 -9.91
CA ALA A 31 -8.89 -8.99 -10.08
C ALA A 31 -7.48 -8.76 -9.51
N LEU A 32 -7.05 -7.49 -9.39
CA LEU A 32 -5.73 -7.13 -8.85
C LEU A 32 -5.74 -6.87 -7.34
N ALA A 33 -6.88 -7.05 -6.65
CA ALA A 33 -7.03 -6.66 -5.24
C ALA A 33 -6.06 -7.39 -4.29
N TYR A 34 -5.61 -8.59 -4.66
CA TYR A 34 -4.71 -9.42 -3.86
C TYR A 34 -3.38 -9.75 -4.56
N GLU A 35 -3.18 -9.23 -5.78
CA GLU A 35 -1.93 -9.45 -6.51
C GLU A 35 -0.77 -8.75 -5.81
N PRO A 36 0.29 -9.47 -5.37
CA PRO A 36 1.38 -8.87 -4.61
C PRO A 36 2.06 -7.70 -5.34
N ALA A 37 2.12 -7.76 -6.67
CA ALA A 37 2.66 -6.68 -7.50
C ALA A 37 1.80 -5.40 -7.48
N ASN A 38 0.52 -5.51 -7.10
CA ASN A 38 -0.40 -4.39 -6.94
C ASN A 38 -0.46 -3.86 -5.49
N LEU A 39 0.27 -4.47 -4.55
CA LEU A 39 0.26 -4.11 -3.13
C LEU A 39 1.59 -3.45 -2.72
N GLN A 40 1.50 -2.39 -1.93
CA GLN A 40 2.65 -1.68 -1.38
C GLN A 40 2.53 -1.48 0.12
N SER A 41 3.53 -1.93 0.87
CA SER A 41 3.71 -1.55 2.28
C SER A 41 4.08 -0.08 2.38
N LEU A 42 3.22 0.72 3.01
CA LEU A 42 3.45 2.15 3.25
C LEU A 42 3.28 2.51 4.72
N CYS A 43 4.00 3.55 5.15
CA CYS A 43 3.66 4.24 6.38
C CYS A 43 2.42 5.13 6.16
N LYS A 44 1.68 5.44 7.23
CA LYS A 44 0.45 6.25 7.15
C LYS A 44 0.67 7.60 6.45
N ALA A 45 1.83 8.24 6.68
CA ALA A 45 2.15 9.51 6.03
C ALA A 45 2.39 9.38 4.52
N CYS A 46 3.09 8.33 4.08
CA CYS A 46 3.28 8.07 2.65
C CYS A 46 1.98 7.65 1.97
N HIS A 47 1.18 6.81 2.63
CA HIS A 47 -0.13 6.39 2.16
C HIS A 47 -1.05 7.59 1.92
N ASN A 48 -1.16 8.49 2.89
CA ASN A 48 -1.99 9.69 2.76
C ASN A 48 -1.52 10.64 1.66
N ARG A 49 -0.21 10.67 1.36
CA ARG A 49 0.33 11.44 0.22
C ARG A 49 0.07 10.77 -1.13
N ALA A 50 0.01 9.43 -1.16
CA ALA A 50 -0.27 8.66 -2.37
C ALA A 50 -1.72 8.90 -2.83
N HIS A 51 -2.64 9.04 -1.89
CA HIS A 51 -3.99 9.55 -2.15
C HIS A 51 -3.91 11.04 -2.45
N LYS A 52 -3.75 11.40 -3.73
CA LYS A 52 -3.51 12.77 -4.23
C LYS A 52 -4.53 13.84 -3.81
N ARG A 53 -5.59 13.51 -3.06
CA ARG A 53 -6.52 14.43 -2.36
C ARG A 53 -7.55 13.60 -1.59
N GLY A 54 -7.34 13.42 -0.28
CA GLY A 54 -8.40 13.15 0.70
C GLY A 54 -9.46 12.10 0.33
N ARG A 55 -9.07 10.83 0.24
CA ARG A 55 -9.97 9.71 0.48
C ARG A 55 -9.27 8.70 1.40
#